data_AF-A0A5M5ZM66-F1
#
_entry.id   AF-A0A5M5ZM66-F1
#
_cell.length_a   1.000
_cell.length_b   1.000
_cell.length_c   1.000
_cell.angle_alpha   90.00
_cell.angle_beta   90.00
_cell.angle_gamma   90.00
#
_symmetry.space_group_name_H-M   'P 1'
#
loop_
_entity.id
_entity.type
_entity.pdbx_description
1 polymer ?
#
loop_
_entity_poly.entity_id
_entity_poly.type
_entity_poly.pdbx_seq_one_letter_code
_entity_poly.pdbx_strand_id
1 'polypeptide(L)'
;TDGCTLKDYSQIEADLGNGFVYEPTKEKPANLAQFIQYIRECAEVKFIFDETRMKDLTTYPHLKDFVTSDDKTQLWYKTEGTAEDKDKSDNNNIGRTDADIMDYKQSNDLAATINNLMGADATENKKNLPWNYDETLGNNVNECSSIIRLHEKDNWNGTDAALKLIGKEVPVQLVVAYNDFNVIPVQEFEVHFINPLTIDGSISDNFVDAEIDGSFLSVAKNFTFTDWNNKPVAAAVADKATGDEVYAHALYDYYAVREVKFLTDKTTTSLAWNAATSTYEHKEGTTEGKLPTNASLKMRNWDETKAKSTATEAKADPTHLAYFNNHGTPVNVDYNMFLTVNVNYKWGVLSKDNLKVIVKKAAGTPSAK
;
A
#
# COMPACT_ATOMS: atom_id res chain seq x y z
N THR A 1 11.61 20.24 16.34
CA THR A 1 12.47 19.30 15.59
C THR A 1 12.13 17.89 16.07
N ASP A 2 10.83 17.57 16.12
CA ASP A 2 10.33 16.56 17.06
C ASP A 2 9.56 15.48 16.31
N GLY A 3 10.10 15.07 15.15
CA GLY A 3 9.53 13.97 14.38
C GLY A 3 10.03 12.64 14.93
N CYS A 4 9.15 11.89 15.58
CA CYS A 4 9.34 10.45 15.75
C CYS A 4 9.68 9.85 14.38
N THR A 5 10.95 9.54 14.16
CA THR A 5 11.43 9.08 12.87
C THR A 5 11.16 7.58 12.82
N LEU A 6 10.24 7.16 11.97
CA LEU A 6 10.18 5.77 11.53
C LEU A 6 11.51 5.51 10.83
N LYS A 7 12.38 4.70 11.45
CA LYS A 7 13.77 4.52 11.01
C LYS A 7 13.86 3.71 9.72
N ASP A 8 12.87 2.85 9.50
CA ASP A 8 12.82 1.91 8.39
C ASP A 8 11.70 2.31 7.44
N TYR A 9 11.89 2.08 6.14
CA TYR A 9 10.84 2.32 5.14
C TYR A 9 9.77 1.21 5.22
N SER A 10 8.62 1.41 4.57
CA SER A 10 7.53 0.45 4.52
C SER A 10 8.01 -0.91 4.05
N GLN A 11 7.84 -1.94 4.88
CA GLN A 11 8.05 -3.34 4.56
C GLN A 11 6.71 -4.07 4.67
N ILE A 12 6.47 -5.07 3.81
CA ILE A 12 5.29 -5.92 3.91
C ILE A 12 5.74 -7.32 4.32
N GLU A 13 5.43 -7.67 5.57
CA GLU A 13 5.65 -9.01 6.08
C GLU A 13 4.61 -9.40 7.15
N ALA A 14 4.41 -10.70 7.33
CA ALA A 14 3.47 -11.24 8.32
C ALA A 14 3.96 -12.60 8.84
N ASP A 15 3.72 -12.86 10.13
CA ASP A 15 3.93 -14.18 10.72
C ASP A 15 2.72 -15.09 10.46
N LEU A 16 2.89 -16.07 9.59
CA LEU A 16 1.94 -17.13 9.26
C LEU A 16 1.68 -18.05 10.44
N GLY A 17 2.70 -18.33 11.26
CA GLY A 17 2.56 -19.11 12.48
C GLY A 17 1.62 -18.42 13.48
N ASN A 18 1.69 -17.09 13.55
CA ASN A 18 0.78 -16.27 14.35
C ASN A 18 -0.68 -16.34 13.87
N GLY A 19 -0.91 -16.71 12.61
CA GLY A 19 -2.23 -16.98 12.04
C GLY A 19 -2.78 -18.37 12.39
N PHE A 20 -1.92 -19.31 12.78
CA PHE A 20 -2.35 -20.64 13.22
C PHE A 20 -2.76 -20.62 14.70
N VAL A 21 -4.02 -20.99 14.98
CA VAL A 21 -4.54 -21.13 16.34
C VAL A 21 -5.11 -22.53 16.48
N TYR A 22 -4.67 -23.25 17.50
CA TYR A 22 -5.17 -24.59 17.76
C TYR A 22 -6.59 -24.52 18.31
N GLU A 23 -7.55 -25.00 17.52
CA GLU A 23 -8.98 -24.81 17.79
C GLU A 23 -9.44 -25.28 19.19
N PRO A 24 -8.98 -26.43 19.72
CA PRO A 24 -9.39 -26.90 21.04
C PRO A 24 -8.93 -26.03 22.22
N THR A 25 -7.73 -25.43 22.16
CA THR A 25 -7.22 -24.57 23.24
C THR A 25 -7.42 -23.09 22.98
N LYS A 26 -7.65 -22.72 21.72
CA LYS A 26 -7.62 -21.33 21.24
C LYS A 26 -6.27 -20.65 21.48
N GLU A 27 -5.21 -21.44 21.61
CA GLU A 27 -3.85 -20.96 21.85
C GLU A 27 -2.98 -21.17 20.61
N LYS A 28 -1.94 -20.34 20.50
CA LYS A 28 -0.90 -20.45 19.48
C LYS A 28 0.16 -21.44 19.96
N PRO A 29 0.68 -22.31 19.09
CA PRO A 29 1.83 -23.14 19.45
C PRO A 29 3.03 -22.25 19.81
N ALA A 30 3.69 -22.53 20.93
CA ALA A 30 4.87 -21.76 21.35
C ALA A 30 6.14 -22.21 20.62
N ASN A 31 6.16 -23.44 20.11
CA ASN A 31 7.33 -24.07 19.51
C ASN A 31 6.91 -25.21 18.56
N LEU A 32 7.87 -25.73 17.80
CA LEU A 32 7.64 -26.79 16.81
C LEU A 32 7.08 -28.07 17.45
N ALA A 33 7.52 -28.45 18.66
CA ALA A 33 7.03 -29.66 19.31
C ALA A 33 5.53 -29.57 19.66
N GLN A 34 5.08 -28.42 20.18
CA GLN A 34 3.66 -28.16 20.40
C GLN A 34 2.88 -28.13 19.09
N PHE A 35 3.43 -27.50 18.05
CA PHE A 35 2.79 -27.47 16.73
C PHE A 35 2.60 -28.89 16.17
N ILE A 36 3.66 -29.71 16.18
CA ILE A 36 3.62 -31.12 15.78
C ILE A 36 2.57 -31.89 16.59
N GLN A 37 2.53 -31.69 17.91
CA GLN A 37 1.55 -32.34 18.78
C GLN A 37 0.10 -32.04 18.33
N TYR A 38 -0.16 -30.80 17.92
CA TYR A 38 -1.48 -30.36 17.47
C TYR A 38 -1.87 -30.94 16.11
N ILE A 39 -0.91 -31.13 15.20
CA ILE A 39 -1.15 -31.72 13.87
C ILE A 39 -0.98 -33.26 13.84
N ARG A 40 -0.45 -33.86 14.92
CA ARG A 40 -0.27 -35.30 15.17
C ARG A 40 0.68 -36.06 14.22
N GLU A 41 1.69 -35.41 13.66
CA GLU A 41 2.59 -36.01 12.66
C GLU A 41 4.08 -35.81 12.98
N CYS A 42 4.89 -36.88 13.08
CA CYS A 42 6.32 -36.77 13.39
C CYS A 42 7.17 -36.47 12.15
N ALA A 43 7.10 -35.25 11.62
CA ALA A 43 7.89 -34.82 10.47
C ALA A 43 8.23 -33.32 10.50
N GLU A 44 9.05 -32.86 9.56
CA GLU A 44 9.39 -31.44 9.42
C GLU A 44 8.14 -30.65 9.05
N VAL A 45 7.77 -29.67 9.87
CA VAL A 45 6.63 -28.79 9.62
C VAL A 45 7.12 -27.50 9.02
N LYS A 46 6.49 -27.07 7.90
CA LYS A 46 6.80 -25.78 7.28
C LYS A 46 5.66 -25.24 6.44
N PHE A 47 5.64 -23.93 6.25
CA PHE A 47 4.82 -23.28 5.25
C PHE A 47 5.59 -23.19 3.92
N ILE A 48 4.88 -23.42 2.82
CA ILE A 48 5.42 -23.31 1.46
C ILE A 48 4.39 -22.63 0.55
N PHE A 49 4.86 -22.03 -0.54
CA PHE A 49 3.99 -21.63 -1.64
C PHE A 49 3.36 -22.86 -2.28
N ASP A 50 2.04 -22.83 -2.51
CA ASP A 50 1.34 -23.96 -3.11
C ASP A 50 1.41 -23.91 -4.64
N GLU A 51 2.54 -24.38 -5.17
CA GLU A 51 2.80 -24.43 -6.60
C GLU A 51 1.70 -25.16 -7.40
N THR A 52 1.00 -26.13 -6.78
CA THR A 52 -0.08 -26.86 -7.46
C THR A 52 -1.29 -25.97 -7.64
N ARG A 53 -1.74 -25.28 -6.59
CA ARG A 53 -2.87 -24.34 -6.67
C ARG A 53 -2.52 -23.11 -7.51
N MET A 54 -1.29 -22.64 -7.45
CA MET A 54 -0.82 -21.53 -8.31
C MET A 54 -0.97 -21.82 -9.82
N LYS A 55 -0.91 -23.09 -10.24
CA LYS A 55 -1.08 -23.50 -11.64
C LYS A 55 -2.54 -23.46 -12.11
N ASP A 56 -3.51 -23.31 -11.20
CA ASP A 56 -4.89 -23.03 -11.57
C ASP A 56 -5.05 -21.57 -12.01
N LEU A 57 -4.82 -21.33 -13.30
CA LEU A 57 -4.92 -20.00 -13.90
C LEU A 57 -6.37 -19.49 -14.05
N THR A 58 -7.36 -20.33 -13.72
CA THR A 58 -8.76 -19.86 -13.65
C THR A 58 -9.00 -19.10 -12.35
N THR A 59 -8.39 -19.55 -11.26
CA THR A 59 -8.46 -18.90 -9.94
C THR A 59 -7.35 -17.87 -9.75
N TYR A 60 -6.11 -18.17 -10.16
CA TYR A 60 -4.92 -17.34 -9.96
C TYR A 60 -4.25 -16.93 -11.28
N PRO A 61 -4.94 -16.21 -12.19
CA PRO A 61 -4.37 -15.81 -13.48
C PRO A 61 -3.12 -14.92 -13.34
N HIS A 62 -3.00 -14.16 -12.25
CA HIS A 62 -1.84 -13.31 -11.97
C HIS A 62 -0.57 -14.11 -11.64
N LEU A 63 -0.69 -15.39 -11.27
CA LEU A 63 0.43 -16.26 -10.90
C LEU A 63 1.02 -17.05 -12.08
N LYS A 64 0.48 -16.88 -13.29
CA LYS A 64 0.87 -17.64 -14.50
C LYS A 64 2.37 -17.75 -14.74
N ASP A 65 3.08 -16.64 -14.58
CA ASP A 65 4.51 -16.57 -14.87
C ASP A 65 5.37 -16.71 -13.61
N PHE A 66 4.76 -16.99 -12.45
CA PHE A 66 5.50 -17.18 -11.22
C PHE A 66 5.98 -18.63 -11.09
N VAL A 67 7.18 -18.78 -10.53
CA VAL A 67 7.81 -20.06 -10.23
C VAL A 67 8.26 -20.06 -8.78
N THR A 68 8.25 -21.23 -8.16
CA THR A 68 8.74 -21.40 -6.80
C THR A 68 10.17 -21.94 -6.82
N SER A 69 10.95 -21.69 -5.77
CA SER A 69 12.21 -22.42 -5.54
C SER A 69 11.97 -23.92 -5.34
N ASP A 70 13.04 -24.72 -5.41
CA ASP A 70 12.98 -26.18 -5.20
C ASP A 70 12.32 -26.57 -3.86
N ASP A 71 12.62 -25.84 -2.79
CA ASP A 71 12.03 -26.01 -1.45
C ASP A 71 10.68 -25.30 -1.27
N LYS A 72 10.24 -24.57 -2.30
CA LYS A 72 8.97 -23.83 -2.40
C LYS A 72 8.83 -22.71 -1.35
N THR A 73 9.93 -22.24 -0.79
CA THR A 73 9.93 -21.12 0.16
C THR A 73 10.13 -19.77 -0.51
N GLN A 74 10.47 -19.73 -1.79
CA GLN A 74 10.68 -18.50 -2.54
C GLN A 74 9.73 -18.44 -3.73
N LEU A 75 9.26 -17.24 -4.04
CA LEU A 75 8.34 -16.97 -5.15
C LEU A 75 8.99 -15.97 -6.11
N TRP A 76 9.32 -16.45 -7.30
CA TRP A 76 10.05 -15.73 -8.33
C TRP A 76 9.18 -15.45 -9.56
N TYR A 77 9.43 -14.35 -10.24
CA TYR A 77 8.81 -14.05 -11.53
C TYR A 77 9.68 -14.58 -12.68
N LYS A 78 9.07 -15.41 -13.53
CA LYS A 78 9.63 -16.11 -14.71
C LYS A 78 10.71 -17.15 -14.42
N THR A 79 11.76 -16.78 -13.71
CA THR A 79 12.93 -17.64 -13.51
C THR A 79 13.40 -17.55 -12.06
N GLU A 80 13.66 -18.69 -11.45
CA GLU A 80 14.31 -18.76 -10.15
C GLU A 80 15.72 -18.17 -10.21
N GLY A 81 16.06 -17.36 -9.21
CA GLY A 81 17.37 -16.75 -9.04
C GLY A 81 18.06 -17.23 -7.76
N THR A 82 18.87 -16.36 -7.19
CA THR A 82 19.50 -16.59 -5.89
C THR A 82 19.12 -15.45 -4.96
N ALA A 83 18.43 -15.77 -3.86
CA ALA A 83 18.10 -14.80 -2.83
C ALA A 83 19.36 -14.40 -2.03
N GLU A 84 19.41 -13.15 -1.59
CA GLU A 84 20.50 -12.62 -0.78
C GLU A 84 20.12 -12.58 0.71
N ASP A 85 21.09 -12.89 1.56
CA ASP A 85 21.00 -12.78 3.02
C ASP A 85 22.38 -12.30 3.52
N LYS A 86 22.56 -10.98 3.53
CA LYS A 86 23.82 -10.32 3.89
C LYS A 86 23.64 -9.41 5.10
N ASP A 87 22.45 -8.87 5.30
CA ASP A 87 22.15 -7.99 6.41
C ASP A 87 21.76 -8.80 7.64
N LYS A 88 22.71 -8.90 8.58
CA LYS A 88 22.54 -9.65 9.84
C LYS A 88 22.02 -8.79 10.99
N SER A 89 21.41 -7.64 10.71
CA SER A 89 20.88 -6.72 11.72
C SER A 89 19.49 -7.12 12.23
N ASP A 90 19.12 -6.69 13.43
CA ASP A 90 17.80 -7.00 13.99
C ASP A 90 16.66 -6.51 13.07
N ASN A 91 15.73 -7.41 12.74
CA ASN A 91 14.50 -7.07 12.05
C ASN A 91 13.47 -6.50 13.04
N ASN A 92 13.40 -5.17 13.08
CA ASN A 92 12.52 -4.43 13.99
C ASN A 92 11.02 -4.60 13.69
N ASN A 93 10.64 -4.93 12.45
CA ASN A 93 9.22 -4.99 12.06
C ASN A 93 8.46 -6.15 12.70
N ILE A 94 9.17 -7.23 13.00
CA ILE A 94 8.67 -8.40 13.72
C ILE A 94 9.46 -8.63 15.03
N GLY A 95 10.28 -7.66 15.43
CA GLY A 95 10.95 -7.60 16.73
C GLY A 95 11.91 -8.75 17.02
N ARG A 96 12.72 -9.17 16.03
CA ARG A 96 13.63 -10.32 16.16
C ARG A 96 15.02 -10.04 15.60
N THR A 97 16.03 -10.71 16.14
CA THR A 97 17.37 -10.75 15.51
C THR A 97 17.31 -11.46 14.17
N ASP A 98 18.13 -11.01 13.21
CA ASP A 98 18.26 -11.70 11.92
C ASP A 98 18.62 -13.17 12.16
N ALA A 99 17.72 -14.04 11.75
CA ALA A 99 17.78 -15.48 11.95
C ALA A 99 17.89 -16.17 10.59
N ASP A 100 18.85 -15.70 9.79
CA ASP A 100 19.00 -16.05 8.37
C ASP A 100 17.72 -15.73 7.57
N ILE A 101 17.16 -14.55 7.83
CA ILE A 101 16.00 -14.05 7.10
C ILE A 101 16.51 -13.33 5.86
N MET A 102 15.98 -13.69 4.70
CA MET A 102 16.39 -13.09 3.42
C MET A 102 16.26 -11.57 3.44
N ASP A 103 17.27 -10.85 2.96
CA ASP A 103 17.31 -9.39 2.96
C ASP A 103 16.03 -8.80 2.33
N TYR A 104 15.59 -7.63 2.81
CA TYR A 104 14.48 -6.93 2.16
C TYR A 104 14.80 -6.57 0.71
N LYS A 105 16.03 -6.10 0.45
CA LYS A 105 16.49 -5.71 -0.88
C LYS A 105 16.97 -6.94 -1.64
N GLN A 106 16.35 -7.20 -2.78
CA GLN A 106 16.60 -8.40 -3.58
C GLN A 106 16.68 -8.09 -5.08
N SER A 107 16.98 -9.12 -5.86
CA SER A 107 16.75 -9.10 -7.30
C SER A 107 15.31 -8.72 -7.61
N ASN A 108 15.14 -7.97 -8.70
CA ASN A 108 13.84 -7.48 -9.15
C ASN A 108 12.83 -8.58 -9.50
N ASP A 109 13.32 -9.81 -9.71
CA ASP A 109 12.51 -10.98 -10.03
C ASP A 109 12.05 -11.76 -8.78
N LEU A 110 12.65 -11.54 -7.59
CA LEU A 110 12.19 -12.16 -6.35
C LEU A 110 11.01 -11.37 -5.79
N ALA A 111 9.86 -12.02 -5.66
CA ALA A 111 8.63 -11.37 -5.20
C ALA A 111 8.46 -11.52 -3.69
N ALA A 112 8.57 -12.75 -3.19
CA ALA A 112 8.31 -13.07 -1.80
C ALA A 112 9.12 -14.28 -1.31
N THR A 113 9.42 -14.31 -0.01
CA THR A 113 9.98 -15.48 0.68
C THR A 113 9.13 -15.88 1.87
N ILE A 114 9.19 -17.16 2.24
CA ILE A 114 8.67 -17.73 3.47
C ILE A 114 9.86 -18.24 4.29
N ASN A 115 10.17 -17.56 5.39
CA ASN A 115 11.22 -17.95 6.31
C ASN A 115 10.60 -18.74 7.48
N ASN A 116 10.73 -20.07 7.44
CA ASN A 116 10.23 -20.96 8.48
C ASN A 116 11.22 -21.04 9.64
N LEU A 117 10.82 -20.51 10.79
CA LEU A 117 11.64 -20.41 12.00
C LEU A 117 10.92 -21.20 13.08
N MET A 118 11.11 -22.52 12.99
CA MET A 118 10.46 -23.50 13.83
C MET A 118 11.50 -24.36 14.51
N GLY A 119 11.41 -24.47 15.83
CA GLY A 119 12.24 -25.37 16.60
C GLY A 119 11.68 -25.69 17.97
N ALA A 120 12.30 -26.67 18.61
CA ALA A 120 12.11 -26.97 20.01
C ALA A 120 13.40 -27.57 20.58
N ASP A 121 13.75 -27.19 21.80
CA ASP A 121 14.82 -27.85 22.52
C ASP A 121 14.40 -29.27 22.97
N ALA A 122 15.37 -30.09 23.38
CA ALA A 122 15.10 -31.47 23.81
C ALA A 122 14.18 -31.57 25.03
N THR A 123 14.19 -30.56 25.92
CA THR A 123 13.32 -30.55 27.11
C THR A 123 11.88 -30.32 26.72
N GLU A 124 11.63 -29.40 25.80
CA GLU A 124 10.31 -29.06 25.31
C GLU A 124 9.75 -30.14 24.38
N ASN A 125 10.59 -30.71 23.52
CA ASN A 125 10.23 -31.87 22.69
C ASN A 125 9.68 -33.01 23.56
N LYS A 126 10.43 -33.40 24.60
CA LYS A 126 10.08 -34.47 25.54
C LYS A 126 8.73 -34.27 26.27
N LYS A 127 8.30 -33.02 26.46
CA LYS A 127 6.99 -32.73 27.10
C LYS A 127 5.82 -32.95 26.15
N ASN A 128 5.99 -32.60 24.88
CA ASN A 128 4.88 -32.46 23.95
C ASN A 128 4.70 -33.67 23.03
N LEU A 129 5.78 -34.36 22.69
CA LEU A 129 5.72 -35.52 21.80
C LEU A 129 5.84 -36.83 22.60
N PRO A 130 5.07 -37.88 22.21
CA PRO A 130 5.29 -39.21 22.75
C PRO A 130 6.66 -39.71 22.32
N TRP A 131 7.28 -40.53 23.17
CA TRP A 131 8.65 -41.09 23.05
C TRP A 131 9.77 -40.20 23.57
N ASN A 132 10.77 -40.84 24.17
CA ASN A 132 11.89 -40.23 24.89
C ASN A 132 12.95 -39.71 23.88
N TYR A 133 12.52 -38.82 22.98
CA TYR A 133 13.40 -38.11 22.05
C TYR A 133 14.14 -37.03 22.83
N ASP A 134 15.28 -37.39 23.43
CA ASP A 134 16.21 -36.44 24.02
C ASP A 134 17.02 -35.69 22.93
N GLU A 135 16.36 -35.30 21.84
CA GLU A 135 16.92 -34.57 20.70
C GLU A 135 16.16 -33.28 20.45
N THR A 136 16.84 -32.33 19.82
CA THR A 136 16.26 -31.07 19.40
C THR A 136 15.46 -31.23 18.11
N LEU A 137 14.46 -30.38 17.91
CA LEU A 137 13.72 -30.26 16.66
C LEU A 137 14.08 -28.95 15.97
N GLY A 138 14.31 -29.00 14.66
CA GLY A 138 14.55 -27.81 13.84
C GLY A 138 15.77 -27.02 14.30
N ASN A 139 15.57 -25.73 14.61
CA ASN A 139 16.65 -24.78 14.89
C ASN A 139 17.13 -24.73 16.36
N ASN A 140 16.73 -25.69 17.21
CA ASN A 140 17.10 -25.79 18.64
C ASN A 140 16.62 -24.63 19.53
N VAL A 141 15.79 -23.72 19.01
CA VAL A 141 15.15 -22.63 19.74
C VAL A 141 13.66 -22.96 19.89
N ASN A 142 13.09 -22.75 21.08
CA ASN A 142 11.65 -22.92 21.28
C ASN A 142 10.90 -21.77 20.61
N GLU A 143 10.62 -21.92 19.31
CA GLU A 143 9.87 -20.94 18.52
C GLU A 143 9.01 -21.62 17.46
N CYS A 144 7.94 -20.93 17.09
CA CYS A 144 6.98 -21.36 16.09
C CYS A 144 6.51 -20.14 15.29
N SER A 145 7.41 -19.64 14.44
CA SER A 145 7.13 -18.50 13.56
C SER A 145 7.43 -18.87 12.12
N SER A 146 6.65 -18.34 11.20
CA SER A 146 6.93 -18.47 9.77
C SER A 146 6.60 -17.16 9.11
N ILE A 147 7.59 -16.46 8.57
CA ILE A 147 7.39 -15.10 8.06
C ILE A 147 7.29 -15.14 6.56
N ILE A 148 6.17 -14.64 6.04
CA ILE A 148 6.07 -14.29 4.62
C ILE A 148 6.44 -12.82 4.44
N ARG A 149 7.32 -12.53 3.49
CA ARG A 149 7.84 -11.19 3.20
C ARG A 149 7.75 -10.87 1.72
N LEU A 150 7.36 -9.65 1.37
CA LEU A 150 7.57 -9.10 0.03
C LEU A 150 8.91 -8.38 -0.05
N HIS A 151 9.54 -8.44 -1.22
CA HIS A 151 10.87 -7.87 -1.41
C HIS A 151 10.87 -6.52 -2.13
N GLU A 152 11.97 -5.81 -1.88
CA GLU A 152 12.23 -4.46 -2.33
C GLU A 152 13.37 -4.45 -3.34
N LYS A 153 13.31 -3.51 -4.26
CA LYS A 153 14.44 -3.17 -5.12
C LYS A 153 15.36 -2.19 -4.41
N ASP A 154 14.76 -1.22 -3.73
CA ASP A 154 15.46 -0.17 -2.99
C ASP A 154 14.51 0.44 -1.94
N ASN A 155 14.97 1.47 -1.24
CA ASN A 155 14.19 2.14 -0.19
C ASN A 155 12.85 2.74 -0.68
N TRP A 156 12.70 2.95 -1.99
CA TRP A 156 11.56 3.64 -2.59
C TRP A 156 10.66 2.71 -3.39
N ASN A 157 11.10 1.50 -3.74
CA ASN A 157 10.41 0.64 -4.69
C ASN A 157 10.41 -0.83 -4.21
N GLY A 158 9.23 -1.45 -4.20
CA GLY A 158 9.10 -2.91 -4.25
C GLY A 158 9.76 -3.49 -5.51
N THR A 159 10.12 -4.77 -5.50
CA THR A 159 10.55 -5.43 -6.74
C THR A 159 9.40 -5.49 -7.75
N ASP A 160 9.69 -5.46 -9.06
CA ASP A 160 8.65 -5.55 -10.09
C ASP A 160 7.82 -6.83 -9.96
N ALA A 161 8.42 -7.90 -9.42
CA ALA A 161 7.75 -9.15 -9.10
C ALA A 161 6.79 -8.99 -7.90
N ALA A 162 7.24 -8.39 -6.79
CA ALA A 162 6.40 -8.15 -5.61
C ALA A 162 5.18 -7.26 -5.92
N LEU A 163 5.36 -6.23 -6.74
CA LEU A 163 4.28 -5.32 -7.15
C LEU A 163 3.10 -6.02 -7.83
N LYS A 164 3.32 -7.18 -8.46
CA LYS A 164 2.25 -7.98 -9.10
C LYS A 164 1.39 -8.75 -8.10
N LEU A 165 1.86 -8.90 -6.86
CA LEU A 165 1.17 -9.60 -5.79
C LEU A 165 0.30 -8.65 -4.96
N ILE A 166 0.54 -7.34 -5.00
CA ILE A 166 -0.21 -6.35 -4.25
C ILE A 166 -1.69 -6.33 -4.67
N GLY A 167 -2.57 -6.38 -3.68
CA GLY A 167 -4.01 -6.54 -3.81
C GLY A 167 -4.46 -7.92 -4.31
N LYS A 168 -3.59 -8.94 -4.26
CA LYS A 168 -3.86 -10.29 -4.76
C LYS A 168 -3.67 -11.35 -3.68
N GLU A 169 -4.34 -12.48 -3.91
CA GLU A 169 -4.20 -13.70 -3.11
C GLU A 169 -3.09 -14.57 -3.68
N VAL A 170 -2.29 -15.15 -2.78
CA VAL A 170 -1.29 -16.15 -3.10
C VAL A 170 -1.55 -17.39 -2.25
N PRO A 171 -1.74 -18.57 -2.86
CA PRO A 171 -2.01 -19.78 -2.12
C PRO A 171 -0.74 -20.27 -1.43
N VAL A 172 -0.84 -20.49 -0.12
CA VAL A 172 0.21 -21.01 0.75
C VAL A 172 -0.34 -22.25 1.46
N GLN A 173 0.50 -23.23 1.75
CA GLN A 173 0.08 -24.40 2.49
C GLN A 173 1.06 -24.74 3.61
N LEU A 174 0.51 -25.19 4.72
CA LEU A 174 1.24 -25.88 5.77
C LEU A 174 1.43 -27.32 5.35
N VAL A 175 2.67 -27.78 5.36
CA VAL A 175 3.03 -29.15 5.02
C VAL A 175 3.78 -29.82 6.15
N VAL A 176 3.69 -31.15 6.14
CA VAL A 176 4.52 -32.06 6.92
C VAL A 176 5.37 -32.86 5.94
N ALA A 177 6.68 -32.71 6.04
CA ALA A 177 7.67 -33.39 5.20
C ALA A 177 8.36 -34.50 6.00
N TYR A 178 8.10 -35.75 5.60
CA TYR A 178 8.80 -36.93 6.11
C TYR A 178 10.19 -37.08 5.47
N ASN A 179 10.30 -36.64 4.22
CA ASN A 179 11.52 -36.44 3.45
C ASN A 179 11.17 -35.59 2.22
N ASP A 180 12.16 -35.30 1.36
CA ASP A 180 11.99 -34.45 0.17
C ASP A 180 10.92 -34.94 -0.83
N PHE A 181 10.56 -36.22 -0.78
CA PHE A 181 9.58 -36.84 -1.68
C PHE A 181 8.22 -37.07 -1.02
N ASN A 182 8.15 -37.15 0.31
CA ASN A 182 6.95 -37.44 1.08
C ASN A 182 6.52 -36.19 1.84
N VAL A 183 5.94 -35.24 1.11
CA VAL A 183 5.40 -33.99 1.65
C VAL A 183 3.88 -34.05 1.60
N ILE A 184 3.24 -33.93 2.75
CA ILE A 184 1.78 -34.03 2.91
C ILE A 184 1.23 -32.64 3.26
N PRO A 185 0.30 -32.08 2.46
CA PRO A 185 -0.46 -30.90 2.84
C PRO A 185 -1.32 -31.18 4.07
N VAL A 186 -1.19 -30.33 5.09
CA VAL A 186 -1.99 -30.39 6.31
C VAL A 186 -3.11 -29.36 6.27
N GLN A 187 -2.79 -28.14 5.83
CA GLN A 187 -3.75 -27.05 5.79
C GLN A 187 -3.40 -26.06 4.68
N GLU A 188 -4.43 -25.59 4.00
CA GLU A 188 -4.33 -24.59 2.95
C GLU A 188 -4.71 -23.21 3.49
N PHE A 189 -4.00 -22.19 2.99
CA PHE A 189 -4.21 -20.79 3.31
C PHE A 189 -4.20 -19.95 2.03
N GLU A 190 -4.90 -18.82 2.09
CA GLU A 190 -4.80 -17.74 1.11
C GLU A 190 -4.16 -16.54 1.80
N VAL A 191 -2.98 -16.14 1.33
CA VAL A 191 -2.33 -14.91 1.80
C VAL A 191 -2.75 -13.78 0.87
N HIS A 192 -3.53 -12.83 1.38
CA HIS A 192 -3.88 -11.62 0.64
C HIS A 192 -2.89 -10.49 0.95
N PHE A 193 -2.04 -10.14 -0.01
CA PHE A 193 -1.14 -9.00 0.13
C PHE A 193 -1.94 -7.71 -0.06
N ILE A 194 -2.34 -7.08 1.04
CA ILE A 194 -3.20 -5.89 1.02
C ILE A 194 -2.55 -4.71 0.27
N ASN A 195 -3.40 -3.81 -0.25
CA ASN A 195 -2.95 -2.47 -0.61
C ASN A 195 -2.75 -1.67 0.69
N PRO A 196 -1.53 -1.21 1.02
CA PRO A 196 -1.27 -0.64 2.32
C PRO A 196 -1.69 0.84 2.45
N LEU A 197 -2.06 1.48 1.34
CA LEU A 197 -2.36 2.91 1.28
C LEU A 197 -3.51 3.18 0.31
N THR A 198 -4.38 4.12 0.65
CA THR A 198 -5.52 4.55 -0.16
C THR A 198 -5.59 6.07 -0.24
N ILE A 199 -6.15 6.61 -1.34
CA ILE A 199 -6.39 8.04 -1.52
C ILE A 199 -7.77 8.40 -0.98
N ASP A 200 -7.84 9.46 -0.17
CA ASP A 200 -9.10 9.92 0.42
C ASP A 200 -10.02 10.59 -0.62
N GLY A 201 -11.33 10.49 -0.42
CA GLY A 201 -12.33 10.68 -1.48
C GLY A 201 -12.72 12.11 -1.87
N SER A 202 -12.22 13.15 -1.20
CA SER A 202 -12.63 14.54 -1.47
C SER A 202 -11.59 15.58 -1.08
N ILE A 203 -11.54 16.68 -1.84
CA ILE A 203 -10.85 17.91 -1.46
C ILE A 203 -11.80 18.75 -0.61
N SER A 204 -11.38 19.16 0.59
CA SER A 204 -12.22 19.88 1.55
C SER A 204 -12.45 21.35 1.20
N ASP A 205 -11.45 22.00 0.60
CA ASP A 205 -11.52 23.40 0.19
C ASP A 205 -12.19 23.58 -1.18
N ASN A 206 -12.36 24.84 -1.59
CA ASN A 206 -13.07 25.20 -2.81
C ASN A 206 -12.25 26.21 -3.62
N PHE A 207 -12.28 26.10 -4.95
CA PHE A 207 -11.85 27.19 -5.81
C PHE A 207 -12.89 28.31 -5.83
N VAL A 208 -12.47 29.51 -6.19
CA VAL A 208 -13.34 30.65 -6.50
C VAL A 208 -13.20 30.99 -7.98
N ASP A 209 -14.32 31.10 -8.68
CA ASP A 209 -14.36 31.48 -10.08
C ASP A 209 -13.99 32.96 -10.28
N ALA A 210 -13.36 33.25 -11.42
CA ALA A 210 -12.91 34.60 -11.80
C ALA A 210 -12.06 35.34 -10.74
N GLU A 211 -11.34 34.62 -9.88
CA GLU A 211 -10.43 35.22 -8.91
C GLU A 211 -9.21 35.83 -9.62
N ILE A 212 -8.85 37.07 -9.25
CA ILE A 212 -7.67 37.75 -9.78
C ILE A 212 -6.43 36.91 -9.46
N ASP A 213 -5.57 36.74 -10.47
CA ASP A 213 -4.37 35.89 -10.43
C ASP A 213 -4.64 34.40 -10.17
N GLY A 214 -5.90 33.95 -10.33
CA GLY A 214 -6.32 32.57 -10.15
C GLY A 214 -6.59 32.18 -8.70
N SER A 215 -7.39 31.12 -8.53
CA SER A 215 -7.74 30.55 -7.23
C SER A 215 -6.85 29.35 -6.94
N PHE A 216 -6.23 29.31 -5.76
CA PHE A 216 -5.20 28.33 -5.40
C PHE A 216 -5.67 27.47 -4.22
N LEU A 217 -5.49 26.16 -4.32
CA LEU A 217 -5.73 25.20 -3.26
C LEU A 217 -4.44 24.50 -2.87
N SER A 218 -4.14 24.48 -1.58
CA SER A 218 -2.98 23.76 -1.04
C SER A 218 -3.21 22.25 -1.13
N VAL A 219 -2.29 21.54 -1.77
CA VAL A 219 -2.37 20.07 -1.92
C VAL A 219 -2.15 19.40 -0.57
N ALA A 220 -1.15 19.85 0.20
CA ALA A 220 -0.84 19.24 1.50
C ALA A 220 -2.00 19.31 2.52
N LYS A 221 -2.84 20.36 2.45
CA LYS A 221 -4.01 20.52 3.33
C LYS A 221 -5.23 19.72 2.89
N ASN A 222 -5.34 19.42 1.59
CA ASN A 222 -6.58 18.94 0.98
C ASN A 222 -6.48 17.54 0.37
N PHE A 223 -5.27 17.02 0.21
CA PHE A 223 -5.01 15.74 -0.42
C PHE A 223 -4.29 14.83 0.57
N THR A 224 -5.06 13.92 1.14
CA THR A 224 -4.62 13.00 2.20
C THR A 224 -4.83 11.57 1.76
N PHE A 225 -4.18 10.69 2.50
CA PHE A 225 -4.22 9.26 2.32
C PHE A 225 -4.57 8.59 3.65
N THR A 226 -5.10 7.39 3.57
CA THR A 226 -5.36 6.54 4.71
C THR A 226 -4.60 5.23 4.54
N ASP A 227 -3.84 4.84 5.56
CA ASP A 227 -3.12 3.57 5.54
C ASP A 227 -4.00 2.36 5.90
N TRP A 228 -3.45 1.16 5.80
CA TRP A 228 -4.17 -0.09 6.07
C TRP A 228 -4.75 -0.20 7.49
N ASN A 229 -4.19 0.53 8.46
CA ASN A 229 -4.66 0.56 9.84
C ASN A 229 -5.51 1.81 10.13
N ASN A 230 -6.06 2.43 9.09
CA ASN A 230 -6.88 3.63 9.15
C ASN A 230 -6.16 4.85 9.77
N LYS A 231 -4.83 4.93 9.63
CA LYS A 231 -4.04 6.08 10.09
C LYS A 231 -3.93 7.12 8.98
N PRO A 232 -4.03 8.42 9.31
CA PRO A 232 -3.88 9.49 8.33
C PRO A 232 -2.43 9.57 7.86
N VAL A 233 -2.26 9.78 6.56
CA VAL A 233 -0.97 9.91 5.88
C VAL A 233 -1.02 11.14 4.98
N ALA A 234 -0.05 12.05 5.12
CA ALA A 234 -0.10 13.34 4.42
C ALA A 234 1.28 13.96 4.24
N ALA A 235 1.44 14.75 3.16
CA ALA A 235 2.70 15.44 2.86
C ALA A 235 3.07 16.53 3.90
N ALA A 236 2.12 16.96 4.73
CA ALA A 236 2.37 17.85 5.86
C ALA A 236 1.49 17.47 7.05
N VAL A 237 1.96 17.78 8.25
CA VAL A 237 1.17 17.64 9.50
C VAL A 237 0.29 18.87 9.67
N ALA A 238 -0.98 18.67 10.05
CA ALA A 238 -1.90 19.75 10.33
C ALA A 238 -1.44 20.60 11.53
N ASP A 239 -1.75 21.90 11.51
CA ASP A 239 -1.46 22.79 12.64
C ASP A 239 -2.18 22.29 13.91
N LYS A 240 -1.41 22.07 14.99
CA LYS A 240 -1.91 21.55 16.27
C LYS A 240 -2.47 20.12 16.20
N ALA A 241 -1.98 19.31 15.25
CA ALA A 241 -2.27 17.88 15.21
C ALA A 241 -2.05 17.21 16.58
N THR A 242 -2.95 16.29 16.94
CA THR A 242 -2.85 15.49 18.17
C THR A 242 -3.16 14.03 17.85
N GLY A 243 -2.73 13.10 18.72
CA GLY A 243 -2.93 11.68 18.49
C GLY A 243 -2.21 11.19 17.23
N ASP A 244 -2.91 10.41 16.40
CA ASP A 244 -2.34 9.76 15.21
C ASP A 244 -1.89 10.74 14.12
N GLU A 245 -2.51 11.91 14.00
CA GLU A 245 -2.21 12.92 12.98
C GLU A 245 -0.78 13.45 13.08
N VAL A 246 -0.15 13.36 14.27
CA VAL A 246 1.25 13.77 14.48
C VAL A 246 2.22 12.94 13.63
N TYR A 247 1.84 11.70 13.28
CA TYR A 247 2.66 10.78 12.50
C TYR A 247 2.39 10.85 10.99
N ALA A 248 1.43 11.66 10.53
CA ALA A 248 0.97 11.63 9.13
C ALA A 248 2.09 11.86 8.11
N HIS A 249 3.03 12.77 8.41
CA HIS A 249 4.19 13.02 7.55
C HIS A 249 5.24 11.91 7.64
N ALA A 250 5.50 11.37 8.83
CA ALA A 250 6.41 10.23 8.98
C ALA A 250 5.90 9.00 8.22
N LEU A 251 4.58 8.77 8.22
CA LEU A 251 3.96 7.71 7.43
C LEU A 251 4.03 8.00 5.92
N TYR A 252 3.93 9.27 5.50
CA TYR A 252 4.08 9.66 4.10
C TYR A 252 5.47 9.30 3.57
N ASP A 253 6.51 9.58 4.37
CA ASP A 253 7.89 9.19 4.09
C ASP A 253 8.07 7.66 4.15
N TYR A 254 7.48 7.01 5.16
CA TYR A 254 7.52 5.55 5.36
C TYR A 254 6.99 4.79 4.13
N TYR A 255 5.81 5.17 3.62
CA TYR A 255 5.23 4.58 2.42
C TYR A 255 5.88 5.07 1.12
N ALA A 256 6.87 5.97 1.21
CA ALA A 256 7.62 6.53 0.10
C ALA A 256 6.70 7.19 -0.95
N VAL A 257 5.68 7.92 -0.49
CA VAL A 257 4.69 8.57 -1.36
C VAL A 257 5.35 9.69 -2.17
N ARG A 258 5.16 9.67 -3.49
CA ARG A 258 5.83 10.56 -4.44
C ARG A 258 5.09 10.64 -5.78
N GLU A 259 5.56 11.53 -6.64
CA GLU A 259 5.03 11.74 -7.98
C GLU A 259 3.51 11.96 -8.00
N VAL A 260 2.98 12.69 -7.01
CA VAL A 260 1.56 13.07 -6.96
C VAL A 260 1.26 13.93 -8.18
N LYS A 261 0.44 13.38 -9.09
CA LYS A 261 0.16 13.96 -10.40
C LYS A 261 -1.32 14.06 -10.66
N PHE A 262 -1.84 15.28 -10.62
CA PHE A 262 -3.20 15.58 -11.06
C PHE A 262 -3.23 15.67 -12.59
N LEU A 263 -4.15 14.93 -13.21
CA LEU A 263 -4.37 14.95 -14.66
C LEU A 263 -5.21 16.17 -15.04
N THR A 264 -4.64 17.37 -14.87
CA THR A 264 -5.35 18.64 -15.03
C THR A 264 -5.99 18.81 -16.41
N ASP A 265 -5.39 18.24 -17.45
CA ASP A 265 -5.93 18.29 -18.83
C ASP A 265 -7.15 17.38 -19.05
N LYS A 266 -7.38 16.43 -18.15
CA LYS A 266 -8.56 15.54 -18.15
C LYS A 266 -9.65 16.02 -17.20
N THR A 267 -9.49 17.19 -16.60
CA THR A 267 -10.47 17.74 -15.66
C THR A 267 -11.82 17.93 -16.32
N THR A 268 -12.86 17.47 -15.64
CA THR A 268 -14.25 17.65 -16.06
C THR A 268 -15.03 18.42 -15.00
N THR A 269 -16.27 18.77 -15.32
CA THR A 269 -17.16 19.57 -14.49
C THR A 269 -18.59 19.03 -14.51
N SER A 270 -19.41 19.54 -13.62
CA SER A 270 -20.86 19.35 -13.65
C SER A 270 -21.61 20.43 -14.44
N LEU A 271 -20.92 21.17 -15.31
CA LEU A 271 -21.51 22.23 -16.12
C LEU A 271 -22.03 21.68 -17.45
N ALA A 272 -23.18 22.21 -17.87
CA ALA A 272 -23.74 22.03 -19.20
C ALA A 272 -23.96 23.41 -19.83
N TRP A 273 -23.66 23.54 -21.12
CA TRP A 273 -23.94 24.76 -21.87
C TRP A 273 -25.43 24.85 -22.22
N ASN A 274 -26.10 25.93 -21.80
CA ASN A 274 -27.45 26.25 -22.21
C ASN A 274 -27.41 27.27 -23.36
N ALA A 275 -27.75 26.80 -24.57
CA ALA A 275 -27.76 27.64 -25.77
C ALA A 275 -28.86 28.73 -25.74
N ALA A 276 -29.96 28.52 -25.02
CA ALA A 276 -31.06 29.48 -24.95
C ALA A 276 -30.70 30.71 -24.09
N THR A 277 -29.95 30.49 -23.01
CA THR A 277 -29.48 31.55 -22.10
C THR A 277 -28.04 31.97 -22.38
N SER A 278 -27.36 31.29 -23.31
CA SER A 278 -25.94 31.51 -23.66
C SER A 278 -25.03 31.51 -22.43
N THR A 279 -25.28 30.59 -21.50
CA THR A 279 -24.54 30.47 -20.25
C THR A 279 -24.34 29.01 -19.82
N TYR A 280 -23.45 28.78 -18.87
CA TYR A 280 -23.27 27.48 -18.24
C TYR A 280 -24.22 27.33 -17.05
N GLU A 281 -24.82 26.14 -16.94
CA GLU A 281 -25.68 25.74 -15.83
C GLU A 281 -25.07 24.53 -15.13
N HIS A 282 -25.13 24.51 -13.80
CA HIS A 282 -24.83 23.31 -13.03
C HIS A 282 -25.98 22.31 -13.20
N LYS A 283 -25.63 21.08 -13.57
CA LYS A 283 -26.59 19.99 -13.68
C LYS A 283 -26.17 18.83 -12.77
N GLU A 284 -26.99 18.56 -11.76
CA GLU A 284 -26.80 17.43 -10.86
C GLU A 284 -26.69 16.10 -11.66
N GLY A 285 -25.80 15.22 -11.22
CA GLY A 285 -25.49 13.96 -11.92
C GLY A 285 -24.59 14.09 -13.15
N THR A 286 -24.21 15.30 -13.58
CA THR A 286 -23.24 15.49 -14.68
C THR A 286 -21.81 15.43 -14.13
N THR A 287 -20.98 14.58 -14.72
CA THR A 287 -19.54 14.45 -14.39
C THR A 287 -18.61 14.73 -15.57
N GLU A 288 -19.13 14.76 -16.80
CA GLU A 288 -18.33 14.85 -18.03
C GLU A 288 -18.38 16.24 -18.70
N GLY A 289 -18.87 17.25 -17.98
CA GLY A 289 -18.88 18.63 -18.46
C GLY A 289 -17.47 19.14 -18.72
N LYS A 290 -17.30 20.02 -19.70
CA LYS A 290 -15.98 20.63 -19.95
C LYS A 290 -15.74 21.78 -18.98
N LEU A 291 -14.47 22.12 -18.78
CA LEU A 291 -14.14 23.42 -18.18
C LEU A 291 -14.68 24.56 -19.05
N PRO A 292 -15.08 25.70 -18.44
CA PRO A 292 -15.48 26.88 -19.20
C PRO A 292 -14.41 27.32 -20.20
N THR A 293 -14.82 28.00 -21.27
CA THR A 293 -13.90 28.53 -22.28
C THR A 293 -12.86 29.45 -21.63
N ASN A 294 -11.58 29.23 -21.95
CA ASN A 294 -10.41 29.92 -21.37
C ASN A 294 -10.13 29.63 -19.88
N ALA A 295 -10.93 28.78 -19.24
CA ALA A 295 -10.59 28.30 -17.92
C ALA A 295 -9.52 27.21 -18.00
N SER A 296 -8.63 27.14 -17.00
CA SER A 296 -7.62 26.10 -16.92
C SER A 296 -7.32 25.74 -15.48
N LEU A 297 -6.98 24.46 -15.26
CA LEU A 297 -6.42 23.99 -14.00
C LEU A 297 -4.94 23.68 -14.23
N LYS A 298 -4.09 24.07 -13.29
CA LYS A 298 -2.65 23.84 -13.36
C LYS A 298 -2.09 23.36 -12.04
N MET A 299 -1.11 22.48 -12.10
CA MET A 299 -0.24 22.14 -10.98
C MET A 299 0.83 23.23 -10.81
N ARG A 300 0.96 23.77 -9.60
CA ARG A 300 1.87 24.88 -9.31
C ARG A 300 2.67 24.63 -8.03
N ASN A 301 3.88 25.18 -8.00
CA ASN A 301 4.63 25.41 -6.78
C ASN A 301 4.54 26.89 -6.43
N TRP A 302 3.96 27.17 -5.27
CA TRP A 302 3.77 28.50 -4.75
C TRP A 302 4.13 28.54 -3.26
N ASP A 303 4.88 29.59 -2.91
CA ASP A 303 5.21 29.99 -1.56
C ASP A 303 4.14 31.02 -1.14
N GLU A 304 3.24 30.62 -0.23
CA GLU A 304 2.08 31.43 0.19
C GLU A 304 2.49 32.80 0.76
N THR A 305 3.78 33.03 1.09
CA THR A 305 4.30 34.33 1.55
C THR A 305 4.58 35.32 0.41
N LYS A 306 4.49 34.89 -0.84
CA LYS A 306 4.77 35.68 -2.05
C LYS A 306 3.51 35.87 -2.89
N ALA A 307 3.54 36.83 -3.81
CA ALA A 307 2.44 37.03 -4.77
C ALA A 307 2.22 35.77 -5.64
N LYS A 308 0.96 35.44 -5.95
CA LYS A 308 0.58 34.28 -6.80
C LYS A 308 1.22 34.30 -8.19
N SER A 309 1.53 35.49 -8.71
CA SER A 309 2.27 35.67 -9.98
C SER A 309 3.67 35.06 -9.98
N THR A 310 4.24 34.75 -8.81
CA THR A 310 5.53 34.07 -8.68
C THR A 310 5.44 32.54 -8.76
N ALA A 311 4.23 31.97 -8.80
CA ALA A 311 4.01 30.53 -8.83
C ALA A 311 4.56 29.90 -10.12
N THR A 312 5.32 28.82 -9.99
CA THR A 312 5.92 28.08 -11.13
C THR A 312 5.13 26.82 -11.44
N GLU A 313 5.18 26.33 -12.68
CA GLU A 313 4.52 25.07 -13.05
C GLU A 313 5.24 23.86 -12.43
N ALA A 314 4.46 22.89 -11.94
CA ALA A 314 4.95 21.64 -11.41
C ALA A 314 4.55 20.47 -12.32
N LYS A 315 5.46 19.51 -12.53
CA LYS A 315 5.19 18.31 -13.34
C LYS A 315 4.63 17.14 -12.51
N ALA A 316 4.98 17.10 -11.24
CA ALA A 316 4.49 16.22 -10.19
C ALA A 316 4.80 16.87 -8.84
N ASP A 317 4.21 16.35 -7.76
CA ASP A 317 4.35 16.83 -6.38
C ASP A 317 4.15 18.35 -6.23
N PRO A 318 3.03 18.91 -6.77
CA PRO A 318 2.75 20.33 -6.62
C PRO A 318 2.46 20.71 -5.17
N THR A 319 2.88 21.91 -4.74
CA THR A 319 2.37 22.47 -3.48
C THR A 319 0.92 22.93 -3.60
N HIS A 320 0.48 23.33 -4.80
CA HIS A 320 -0.85 23.86 -5.05
C HIS A 320 -1.47 23.39 -6.38
N LEU A 321 -2.79 23.28 -6.39
CA LEU A 321 -3.59 23.35 -7.61
C LEU A 321 -4.07 24.78 -7.83
N ALA A 322 -3.99 25.28 -9.07
CA ALA A 322 -4.35 26.63 -9.42
C ALA A 322 -5.38 26.64 -10.55
N TYR A 323 -6.58 27.15 -10.27
CA TYR A 323 -7.66 27.34 -11.22
C TYR A 323 -7.67 28.79 -11.73
N PHE A 324 -7.63 28.96 -13.04
CA PHE A 324 -7.64 30.27 -13.69
C PHE A 324 -8.88 30.40 -14.59
N ASN A 325 -9.61 31.51 -14.44
CA ASN A 325 -10.70 31.91 -15.35
C ASN A 325 -10.72 33.45 -15.51
N ASN A 326 -9.60 34.02 -15.94
CA ASN A 326 -9.36 35.47 -15.91
C ASN A 326 -10.02 36.23 -17.08
N HIS A 327 -10.52 35.50 -18.09
CA HIS A 327 -11.12 36.10 -19.29
C HIS A 327 -12.65 36.19 -19.25
N GLY A 328 -13.26 35.93 -18.08
CA GLY A 328 -14.53 36.54 -17.72
C GLY A 328 -15.76 36.05 -18.49
N THR A 329 -15.96 34.74 -18.60
CA THR A 329 -17.35 34.25 -18.51
C THR A 329 -17.55 33.83 -17.06
N PRO A 330 -18.04 34.71 -16.17
CA PRO A 330 -18.34 34.31 -14.81
C PRO A 330 -19.37 33.19 -14.91
N VAL A 331 -19.03 32.05 -14.32
CA VAL A 331 -20.03 31.01 -14.11
C VAL A 331 -20.83 31.46 -12.89
N ASN A 332 -22.07 31.91 -13.12
CA ASN A 332 -22.90 32.52 -12.07
C ASN A 332 -23.49 31.50 -11.09
N VAL A 333 -22.96 30.27 -11.09
CA VAL A 333 -23.44 29.13 -10.32
C VAL A 333 -22.25 28.38 -9.74
N ASP A 334 -22.41 27.88 -8.53
CA ASP A 334 -21.44 26.94 -7.97
C ASP A 334 -21.49 25.65 -8.79
N TYR A 335 -20.34 25.05 -9.05
CA TYR A 335 -20.28 23.77 -9.76
C TYR A 335 -19.21 22.85 -9.18
N ASN A 336 -19.28 21.59 -9.58
CA ASN A 336 -18.32 20.58 -9.18
C ASN A 336 -17.30 20.44 -10.31
N MET A 337 -16.03 20.41 -9.94
CA MET A 337 -14.92 20.01 -10.78
C MET A 337 -14.47 18.62 -10.32
N PHE A 338 -14.17 17.75 -11.27
CA PHE A 338 -13.76 16.37 -11.03
C PHE A 338 -12.34 16.17 -11.54
N LEU A 339 -11.49 15.65 -10.65
CA LEU A 339 -10.07 15.46 -10.89
C LEU A 339 -9.72 13.97 -10.90
N THR A 340 -8.79 13.59 -11.77
CA THR A 340 -8.07 12.33 -11.65
C THR A 340 -6.67 12.62 -11.11
N VAL A 341 -6.22 11.82 -10.15
CA VAL A 341 -4.86 11.88 -9.61
C VAL A 341 -4.21 10.50 -9.70
N ASN A 342 -2.93 10.49 -10.01
CA ASN A 342 -2.06 9.31 -9.89
C ASN A 342 -0.97 9.61 -8.88
N VAL A 343 -0.63 8.63 -8.06
CA VAL A 343 0.38 8.74 -7.01
C VAL A 343 1.23 7.49 -7.01
N ASN A 344 2.55 7.66 -7.03
CA ASN A 344 3.47 6.55 -6.85
C ASN A 344 3.79 6.41 -5.37
N TYR A 345 3.87 5.18 -4.90
CA TYR A 345 4.33 4.85 -3.55
C TYR A 345 5.15 3.56 -3.63
N LYS A 346 5.72 3.11 -2.51
CA LYS A 346 6.64 1.96 -2.55
C LYS A 346 6.07 0.73 -3.24
N TRP A 347 4.81 0.40 -2.93
CA TRP A 347 4.17 -0.84 -3.37
C TRP A 347 3.26 -0.67 -4.58
N GLY A 348 3.44 0.41 -5.35
CA GLY A 348 2.83 0.55 -6.67
C GLY A 348 2.33 1.95 -6.99
N VAL A 349 1.22 2.00 -7.73
CA VAL A 349 0.59 3.25 -8.19
C VAL A 349 -0.85 3.27 -7.70
N LEU A 350 -1.22 4.33 -6.98
CA LEU A 350 -2.59 4.63 -6.65
C LEU A 350 -3.17 5.56 -7.72
N SER A 351 -4.39 5.27 -8.15
CA SER A 351 -5.15 6.15 -9.03
C SER A 351 -6.52 6.38 -8.43
N LYS A 352 -6.96 7.64 -8.44
CA LYS A 352 -8.28 8.02 -7.99
C LYS A 352 -8.91 8.94 -9.02
N ASP A 353 -9.99 8.45 -9.60
CA ASP A 353 -10.85 9.21 -10.50
C ASP A 353 -11.95 9.94 -9.72
N ASN A 354 -12.48 11.00 -10.33
CA ASN A 354 -13.64 11.74 -9.86
C ASN A 354 -13.48 12.34 -8.45
N LEU A 355 -12.26 12.74 -8.07
CA LEU A 355 -12.03 13.57 -6.89
C LEU A 355 -12.78 14.87 -7.07
N LYS A 356 -13.83 15.04 -6.26
CA LYS A 356 -14.71 16.19 -6.32
C LYS A 356 -14.09 17.36 -5.57
N VAL A 357 -14.03 18.51 -6.25
CA VAL A 357 -13.74 19.83 -5.66
C VAL A 357 -14.83 20.80 -6.11
N ILE A 358 -15.27 21.68 -5.23
CA ILE A 358 -16.28 22.68 -5.57
C ILE A 358 -15.57 23.93 -6.13
N VAL A 359 -16.15 24.51 -7.17
CA VAL A 359 -15.82 25.86 -7.64
C VAL A 359 -16.98 26.77 -7.29
N LYS A 360 -16.72 27.76 -6.43
CA LYS A 360 -17.67 28.78 -6.01
C LYS A 360 -17.76 29.89 -7.04
N LYS A 361 -18.95 30.39 -7.31
CA LYS A 361 -19.11 31.60 -8.13
C LYS A 361 -18.39 32.79 -7.48
N ALA A 362 -17.93 33.74 -8.29
CA ALA A 362 -17.35 34.98 -7.80
C ALA A 362 -18.34 35.80 -6.95
N ALA A 363 -17.84 36.50 -5.92
CA ALA A 363 -18.64 37.44 -5.15
C ALA A 363 -18.96 38.69 -5.99
N GLY A 364 -20.22 39.13 -5.99
CA GLY A 364 -20.67 40.34 -6.73
C GLY A 364 -21.26 40.09 -8.11
N THR A 365 -21.36 38.83 -8.54
CA THR A 365 -22.02 38.47 -9.80
C THR A 365 -23.54 38.66 -9.71
N PRO A 366 -24.18 39.44 -10.59
CA PRO A 366 -25.62 39.67 -10.54
C PRO A 366 -26.38 38.34 -10.68
N SER A 367 -27.28 38.05 -9.74
CA SER A 367 -28.26 36.99 -9.90
C SER A 367 -29.08 37.29 -11.15
N ALA A 368 -29.16 36.35 -12.10
CA ALA A 368 -30.11 36.46 -13.20
C ALA A 368 -31.52 36.61 -12.58
N LYS A 369 -32.19 37.71 -12.92
CA LYS A 369 -33.59 37.95 -12.57
C LYS A 369 -34.50 37.17 -13.49
#